data_AF-A0A381VZU6-F1
#
_entry.id   AF-A0A381VZU6-F1
#
_cell.length_a   1.000
_cell.length_b   1.000
_cell.length_c   1.000
_cell.angle_alpha   90.00
_cell.angle_beta   90.00
_cell.angle_gamma   90.00
#
_symmetry.space_group_name_H-M   'P 1'
#
loop_
_entity.id
_entity.type
_entity.pdbx_description
1 polymer ?
#
loop_
_entity_poly.entity_id
_entity_poly.type
_entity_poly.pdbx_seq_one_letter_code
_entity_poly.pdbx_strand_id
1 'polypeptide(L)'
;PDNLVIKCAAGLDLTNFYDISLNERQELKYPPFSWLAKVEFTGPVFDSVLRLAENVGQNLSKKYKGLDILGPTPCYLGKIRNQFRFHIVFKSVKASDPNGNKLRSYINMNFYDFPKKYPIGNNKLNIHMDPLSLL
;
A
#
# COMPACT_ATOMS: atom_id res chain seq x y z
N PRO A 1 -18.40 15.69 -20.10
CA PRO A 1 -17.15 15.16 -19.48
C PRO A 1 -16.05 15.02 -20.52
N ASP A 2 -14.88 15.62 -20.31
CA ASP A 2 -13.76 15.57 -21.29
C ASP A 2 -12.83 14.38 -21.10
N ASN A 3 -12.86 13.74 -19.94
CA ASN A 3 -12.04 12.57 -19.65
C ASN A 3 -12.43 11.38 -20.56
N LEU A 4 -11.44 10.86 -21.29
CA LEU A 4 -11.57 9.74 -22.23
C LEU A 4 -12.18 8.49 -21.56
N VAL A 5 -11.74 8.15 -20.35
CA VAL A 5 -12.23 6.99 -19.58
C VAL A 5 -13.72 7.13 -19.28
N ILE A 6 -14.19 8.33 -18.95
CA ILE A 6 -15.61 8.61 -18.68
C ILE A 6 -16.44 8.50 -19.97
N LYS A 7 -15.90 8.95 -21.10
CA LYS A 7 -16.57 8.81 -22.42
C LYS A 7 -16.70 7.35 -22.83
N CYS A 8 -15.63 6.56 -22.70
CA CYS A 8 -15.66 5.12 -22.99
C CYS A 8 -16.67 4.39 -22.10
N ALA A 9 -16.68 4.66 -20.79
CA ALA A 9 -17.64 4.06 -19.86
C ALA A 9 -19.10 4.42 -20.21
N ALA A 10 -19.38 5.69 -20.53
CA ALA A 10 -20.71 6.15 -20.93
C ALA A 10 -21.18 5.53 -22.26
N GLY A 11 -20.24 5.28 -23.19
CA GLY A 11 -20.51 4.63 -24.47
C GLY A 11 -20.54 3.10 -24.42
N LEU A 12 -20.36 2.48 -23.25
CA LEU A 12 -20.17 1.03 -23.08
C LEU A 12 -19.02 0.45 -23.92
N ASP A 13 -18.03 1.28 -24.25
CA ASP A 13 -16.81 0.87 -24.94
C ASP A 13 -15.83 0.28 -23.92
N LEU A 14 -16.13 -0.96 -23.52
CA LEU A 14 -15.42 -1.69 -22.47
C LEU A 14 -13.96 -1.99 -22.85
N THR A 15 -13.69 -2.24 -24.14
CA THR A 15 -12.34 -2.57 -24.61
C THR A 15 -11.41 -1.38 -24.44
N ASN A 16 -11.79 -0.21 -24.97
CA ASN A 16 -10.95 0.99 -24.83
C ASN A 16 -10.85 1.43 -23.36
N PHE A 17 -11.92 1.33 -22.58
CA PHE A 17 -11.87 1.59 -21.14
C PHE A 17 -10.84 0.69 -20.44
N TYR A 18 -10.82 -0.60 -20.78
CA TYR A 18 -9.92 -1.58 -20.21
C TYR A 18 -8.46 -1.29 -20.60
N ASP A 19 -8.19 -1.03 -21.87
CA ASP A 19 -6.85 -0.75 -22.37
C ASP A 19 -6.23 0.49 -21.74
N ILE A 20 -7.01 1.58 -21.63
CA ILE A 20 -6.57 2.80 -20.95
C ILE A 20 -6.25 2.49 -19.47
N SER A 21 -7.16 1.81 -18.77
CA SER A 21 -7.00 1.49 -17.35
C SER A 21 -5.80 0.56 -17.09
N LEU A 22 -5.54 -0.40 -17.97
CA LEU A 22 -4.38 -1.29 -17.86
C LEU A 22 -3.08 -0.55 -18.10
N ASN A 23 -3.02 0.33 -19.11
CA ASN A 23 -1.83 1.12 -19.39
C ASN A 23 -1.47 2.02 -18.21
N GLU A 24 -2.45 2.73 -17.64
CA GLU A 24 -2.25 3.55 -16.43
C GLU A 24 -1.72 2.70 -15.25
N ARG A 25 -2.28 1.51 -15.04
CA ARG A 25 -1.81 0.60 -13.98
C ARG A 25 -0.41 0.09 -14.25
N GLN A 26 -0.03 -0.15 -15.50
CA GLN A 26 1.32 -0.59 -15.87
C GLN A 26 2.33 0.50 -15.58
N GLU A 27 2.06 1.73 -16.01
CA GLU A 27 2.91 2.90 -15.77
C GLU A 27 3.11 3.17 -14.28
N LEU A 28 2.02 3.10 -13.51
CA LEU A 28 2.02 3.33 -12.07
C LEU A 28 2.41 2.08 -11.25
N LYS A 29 2.70 0.96 -11.92
CA LYS A 29 3.10 -0.33 -11.33
C LYS A 29 2.09 -0.87 -10.32
N TYR A 30 0.80 -0.71 -10.59
CA TYR A 30 -0.26 -1.36 -9.81
C TYR A 30 -0.55 -2.78 -10.35
N PRO A 31 -1.21 -3.64 -9.56
CA PRO A 31 -1.68 -4.94 -10.05
C PRO A 31 -2.47 -4.79 -11.37
N PRO A 32 -2.29 -5.71 -12.34
CA PRO A 32 -1.64 -7.02 -12.21
C PRO A 32 -0.12 -7.05 -12.37
N PHE A 33 0.53 -5.90 -12.63
CA PHE A 33 1.97 -5.81 -12.97
C PHE A 33 2.92 -5.87 -11.77
N SER A 34 2.38 -5.68 -10.57
CA SER A 34 3.09 -5.77 -9.30
C SER A 34 2.32 -6.58 -8.27
N TRP A 35 3.04 -7.14 -7.31
CA TRP A 35 2.49 -7.56 -6.03
C TRP A 35 2.31 -6.36 -5.12
N LEU A 36 1.30 -6.40 -4.27
CA LEU A 36 0.94 -5.29 -3.40
C LEU A 36 0.94 -5.74 -1.96
N ALA A 37 1.56 -4.96 -1.07
CA ALA A 37 1.35 -5.11 0.36
C ALA A 37 0.99 -3.77 0.98
N LYS A 38 0.13 -3.80 2.00
CA LYS A 38 -0.27 -2.62 2.78
C LYS A 38 0.01 -2.92 4.24
N VAL A 39 0.82 -2.08 4.87
CA VAL A 39 0.97 -2.06 6.33
C VAL A 39 0.16 -0.90 6.86
N GLU A 40 -0.82 -1.19 7.69
CA GLU A 40 -1.74 -0.21 8.27
C GLU A 40 -1.46 -0.05 9.76
N PHE A 41 -1.36 1.21 10.20
CA PHE A 41 -1.23 1.62 11.59
C PHE A 41 -2.55 2.23 12.02
N THR A 42 -3.09 1.72 13.13
CA THR A 42 -4.35 2.23 13.69
C THR A 42 -4.23 2.53 15.17
N GLY A 43 -4.97 3.51 15.68
CA GLY A 43 -4.94 3.84 17.10
C GLY A 43 -5.85 5.00 17.49
N PRO A 44 -6.17 5.14 18.79
CA PRO A 44 -7.16 6.12 19.26
C PRO A 44 -6.63 7.56 19.29
N VAL A 45 -5.30 7.74 19.30
CA VAL A 45 -4.63 9.05 19.40
C VAL A 45 -3.89 9.34 18.10
N PHE A 46 -4.16 10.48 17.47
CA PHE A 46 -3.59 10.82 16.17
C PHE A 46 -2.06 10.87 16.21
N ASP A 47 -1.48 11.65 17.14
CA ASP A 47 -0.03 11.83 17.23
C ASP A 47 0.71 10.53 17.53
N SER A 48 0.09 9.60 18.27
CA SER A 48 0.73 8.31 18.55
C SER A 48 0.80 7.44 17.30
N VAL A 49 -0.24 7.45 16.45
CA VAL A 49 -0.28 6.67 15.21
C VAL A 49 0.65 7.29 14.16
N LEU A 50 0.64 8.62 14.04
CA LEU A 50 1.53 9.34 13.13
C LEU A 50 3.00 9.07 13.46
N ARG A 51 3.42 9.28 14.71
CA ARG A 51 4.80 9.02 15.15
C ARG A 51 5.21 7.57 14.95
N LEU A 52 4.30 6.62 15.21
CA LEU A 52 4.55 5.21 14.95
C LEU A 52 4.79 4.96 13.46
N ALA A 53 3.91 5.46 12.59
CA ALA A 53 4.02 5.28 11.15
C ALA A 53 5.31 5.91 10.58
N GLU A 54 5.66 7.12 11.02
CA GLU A 54 6.90 7.82 10.64
C GLU A 54 8.15 7.08 11.09
N ASN A 55 8.21 6.69 12.38
CA ASN A 55 9.33 5.97 12.94
C ASN A 55 9.55 4.63 12.20
N VAL A 56 8.47 3.92 11.90
CA VAL A 56 8.53 2.66 11.16
C VAL A 56 8.98 2.88 9.72
N GLY A 57 8.44 3.90 9.04
CA GLY A 57 8.83 4.26 7.67
C GLY A 57 10.31 4.62 7.54
N GLN A 58 10.86 5.35 8.52
CA GLN A 58 12.28 5.74 8.55
C GLN A 58 13.23 4.55 8.82
N ASN A 59 12.75 3.53 9.54
CA ASN A 59 13.55 2.37 9.95
C ASN A 59 13.34 1.12 9.08
N LEU A 60 12.75 1.30 7.90
CA LEU A 60 12.66 0.23 6.90
C LEU A 60 14.05 -0.12 6.37
N SER A 61 14.29 -1.41 6.20
CA SER A 61 15.49 -1.92 5.54
C SER A 61 15.63 -1.36 4.13
N LYS A 62 16.86 -1.34 3.61
CA LYS A 62 17.15 -0.87 2.25
C LYS A 62 16.25 -1.57 1.22
N LYS A 63 15.55 -0.78 0.40
CA LYS A 63 14.71 -1.30 -0.68
C LYS A 63 15.53 -2.12 -1.69
N TYR A 64 14.97 -3.22 -2.17
CA TYR A 64 15.55 -3.98 -3.27
C TYR A 64 15.11 -3.41 -4.63
N LYS A 65 15.80 -3.79 -5.70
CA LYS A 65 15.47 -3.35 -7.06
C LYS A 65 14.08 -3.85 -7.46
N GLY A 66 13.19 -2.92 -7.81
CA GLY A 66 11.81 -3.23 -8.21
C GLY A 66 10.78 -3.12 -7.09
N LEU A 67 11.19 -2.73 -5.88
CA LEU A 67 10.29 -2.35 -4.79
C LEU A 67 10.10 -0.83 -4.75
N ASP A 68 8.87 -0.38 -4.89
CA ASP A 68 8.45 0.97 -4.55
C ASP A 68 7.73 0.96 -3.20
N ILE A 69 8.03 1.96 -2.36
CA ILE A 69 7.45 2.13 -1.03
C ILE A 69 6.80 3.52 -1.01
N LEU A 70 5.51 3.57 -0.71
CA LEU A 70 4.71 4.80 -0.67
C LEU A 70 4.25 5.05 0.77
N GLY A 71 4.34 6.30 1.20
CA GLY A 71 4.01 6.71 2.56
C GLY A 71 5.21 6.73 3.51
N PRO A 72 4.97 6.82 4.82
CA PRO A 72 3.67 6.72 5.50
C PRO A 72 2.73 7.89 5.16
N THR A 73 1.45 7.59 4.90
CA THR A 73 0.40 8.58 4.61
C THR A 73 -0.89 8.24 5.37
N PRO A 74 -1.77 9.23 5.65
CA PRO A 74 -3.10 8.93 6.14
C PRO A 74 -3.85 8.06 5.13
N CYS A 75 -4.65 7.11 5.62
CA CYS A 75 -5.55 6.35 4.75
C CYS A 75 -6.62 7.29 4.16
N TYR A 76 -7.19 6.94 2.99
CA TYR A 76 -8.26 7.72 2.36
C TYR A 76 -9.40 8.04 3.35
N LEU A 77 -9.83 7.03 4.10
CA LEU A 77 -10.64 7.23 5.31
C LEU A 77 -9.71 7.28 6.53
N GLY A 78 -9.25 8.49 6.86
CA GLY A 78 -8.25 8.73 7.90
C GLY A 78 -8.68 8.41 9.34
N LYS A 79 -9.99 8.22 9.59
CA LYS A 79 -10.52 7.81 10.90
C LYS A 79 -11.77 6.94 10.76
N ILE A 80 -11.81 5.79 11.44
CA ILE A 80 -12.97 4.89 11.48
C ILE A 80 -13.17 4.42 12.92
N ARG A 81 -14.41 4.48 13.44
CA ARG A 81 -14.74 4.00 14.80
C ARG A 81 -13.79 4.55 15.88
N ASN A 82 -13.53 5.85 15.80
CA ASN A 82 -12.59 6.57 16.67
C ASN A 82 -11.12 6.10 16.63
N GLN A 83 -10.73 5.34 15.59
CA GLN A 83 -9.34 4.94 15.33
C GLN A 83 -8.80 5.73 14.14
N PHE A 84 -7.72 6.48 14.35
CA PHE A 84 -6.96 7.11 13.27
C PHE A 84 -6.19 6.06 12.49
N ARG A 85 -6.04 6.25 11.17
CA ARG A 85 -5.48 5.25 10.24
C ARG A 85 -4.41 5.87 9.35
N PHE A 86 -3.22 5.27 9.40
CA PHE A 86 -2.10 5.57 8.49
C PHE A 86 -1.66 4.28 7.80
N HIS A 87 -1.02 4.37 6.64
CA HIS A 87 -0.49 3.20 5.96
C HIS A 87 0.83 3.45 5.25
N ILE A 88 1.53 2.37 4.97
CA ILE A 88 2.63 2.30 4.00
C ILE A 88 2.25 1.25 2.96
N VAL A 89 2.38 1.61 1.69
CA VAL A 89 2.07 0.72 0.57
C VAL A 89 3.35 0.28 -0.12
N PHE A 90 3.48 -1.01 -0.37
CA PHE A 90 4.63 -1.64 -0.99
C PHE A 90 4.21 -2.23 -2.34
N LYS A 91 4.90 -1.84 -3.41
CA LYS A 91 4.66 -2.33 -4.77
C LYS A 91 5.90 -3.05 -5.26
N SER A 92 5.81 -4.37 -5.46
CA SER A 92 6.92 -5.20 -5.96
C SER A 92 6.64 -5.61 -7.40
N VAL A 93 7.37 -5.06 -8.37
CA VAL A 93 7.13 -5.35 -9.79
C VAL A 93 7.41 -6.81 -10.09
N LYS A 94 6.48 -7.48 -10.78
CA LYS A 94 6.57 -8.91 -11.09
C LYS A 94 7.77 -9.27 -11.96
N ALA A 95 8.24 -8.34 -12.80
CA ALA A 95 9.48 -8.51 -13.56
C ALA A 95 10.72 -8.76 -12.67
N SER A 96 10.72 -8.20 -11.46
CA SER A 96 11.82 -8.37 -10.48
C SER A 96 11.52 -9.40 -9.40
N ASP A 97 10.24 -9.70 -9.17
CA ASP A 97 9.74 -10.62 -8.14
C ASP A 97 8.59 -11.46 -8.73
N PRO A 98 8.88 -12.44 -9.60
CA PRO A 98 7.83 -13.16 -10.33
C PRO A 98 6.80 -13.86 -9.44
N ASN A 99 7.23 -14.29 -8.25
CA ASN A 99 6.43 -15.10 -7.32
C ASN A 99 6.00 -14.35 -6.04
N GLY A 100 6.38 -13.07 -5.88
CA GLY A 100 6.04 -12.30 -4.67
C GLY A 100 6.89 -12.66 -3.44
N ASN A 101 7.89 -13.53 -3.60
CA ASN A 101 8.72 -14.02 -2.51
C ASN A 101 9.63 -12.91 -1.96
N LYS A 102 10.13 -12.01 -2.82
CA LYS A 102 10.95 -10.89 -2.35
C LYS A 102 10.12 -9.93 -1.50
N LEU A 103 8.88 -9.64 -1.92
CA LEU A 103 7.97 -8.81 -1.13
C LEU A 103 7.67 -9.45 0.23
N ARG A 104 7.31 -10.75 0.25
CA ARG A 104 7.05 -11.49 1.50
C ARG A 104 8.24 -11.47 2.44
N SER A 105 9.44 -11.77 1.93
CA SER A 105 10.67 -11.75 2.72
C SER A 105 10.98 -10.36 3.25
N TYR A 106 10.78 -9.31 2.44
CA TYR A 106 10.97 -7.92 2.86
C TYR A 106 10.01 -7.53 3.97
N ILE A 107 8.72 -7.86 3.85
CA ILE A 107 7.73 -7.60 4.90
C ILE A 107 8.09 -8.36 6.18
N ASN A 108 8.39 -9.65 6.10
CA ASN A 108 8.79 -10.43 7.27
C ASN A 108 10.03 -9.83 7.96
N MET A 109 11.08 -9.50 7.21
CA MET A 109 12.30 -8.94 7.78
C MET A 109 12.06 -7.61 8.53
N ASN A 110 11.12 -6.78 8.08
CA ASN A 110 10.84 -5.49 8.69
C ASN A 110 9.82 -5.56 9.84
N PHE A 111 8.92 -6.55 9.83
CA PHE A 111 7.73 -6.57 10.70
C PHE A 111 7.57 -7.85 11.55
N TYR A 112 8.43 -8.87 11.42
CA TYR A 112 8.30 -10.14 12.16
C TYR A 112 8.34 -9.96 13.68
N ASP A 113 9.29 -9.18 14.20
CA ASP A 113 9.44 -8.89 15.64
C ASP A 113 8.93 -7.47 16.00
N PHE A 114 7.93 -6.97 15.27
CA PHE A 114 7.44 -5.61 15.42
C PHE A 114 7.15 -5.17 16.87
N PRO A 115 6.46 -5.97 17.72
CA PRO A 115 6.16 -5.57 19.10
C PRO A 115 7.38 -5.41 20.00
N LYS A 116 8.50 -6.06 19.68
CA LYS A 116 9.76 -5.90 20.41
C LYS A 116 10.51 -4.65 19.97
N LYS A 117 10.40 -4.29 18.70
CA LYS A 117 11.15 -3.19 18.08
C LYS A 117 10.50 -1.82 18.30
N TYR A 118 9.17 -1.77 18.41
CA TYR A 118 8.44 -0.51 18.59
C TYR A 118 7.44 -0.60 19.75
N PRO A 119 7.45 0.36 20.69
CA PRO A 119 6.43 0.43 21.72
C PRO A 119 5.09 0.80 21.07
N ILE A 120 4.20 -0.18 20.96
CA ILE A 120 2.93 -0.02 20.22
C ILE A 120 1.87 0.72 21.07
N GLY A 121 1.93 0.57 22.40
CA GLY A 121 0.90 1.12 23.29
C GLY A 121 -0.50 0.65 22.90
N ASN A 122 -1.44 1.59 22.75
CA ASN A 122 -2.81 1.32 22.30
C ASN A 122 -2.97 1.31 20.76
N ASN A 123 -1.87 1.47 20.02
CA ASN A 123 -1.91 1.36 18.56
C ASN A 123 -1.97 -0.12 18.13
N LYS A 124 -2.22 -0.36 16.85
CA LYS A 124 -2.20 -1.68 16.22
C LYS A 124 -1.54 -1.57 14.86
N LEU A 125 -0.92 -2.68 14.44
CA LEU A 125 -0.35 -2.84 13.11
C LEU A 125 -1.06 -4.01 12.41
N ASN A 126 -1.57 -3.76 11.21
CA ASN A 126 -2.19 -4.75 10.34
C ASN A 126 -1.37 -4.89 9.05
N ILE A 127 -1.13 -6.11 8.59
CA ILE A 127 -0.42 -6.39 7.34
C ILE A 127 -1.39 -7.06 6.38
N HIS A 128 -1.54 -6.48 5.19
CA HIS A 128 -2.36 -7.03 4.12
C HIS A 128 -1.47 -7.36 2.93
N MET A 129 -1.44 -8.63 2.53
CA MET A 129 -0.80 -9.09 1.30
C MET A 129 -1.86 -9.15 0.20
N ASP A 130 -1.55 -8.59 -0.97
CA ASP A 130 -2.40 -8.47 -2.15
C ASP A 130 -3.83 -8.00 -1.84
N PRO A 131 -3.99 -6.82 -1.19
CA PRO A 131 -5.30 -6.32 -0.84
C PRO A 131 -6.12 -5.99 -2.10
N LEU A 132 -7.39 -6.39 -2.12
CA LEU A 132 -8.34 -6.03 -3.18
C LEU A 132 -8.58 -4.52 -3.28
N SER A 133 -8.40 -3.80 -2.16
CA SER A 133 -8.55 -2.36 -2.09
C SER A 133 -7.56 -1.73 -1.12
N LEU A 134 -7.08 -0.53 -1.46
CA LEU A 134 -6.26 0.31 -0.60
C LEU A 134 -7.08 1.22 0.32
N LEU A 135 -8.41 1.20 0.19
CA LEU A 135 -9.36 1.86 1.11
C LEU A 135 -9.30 1.26 2.54
#